data_AF-A0A6I6K051-F1
#
_entry.id   AF-A0A6I6K051-F1
#
_cell.length_a   1.000
_cell.length_b   1.000
_cell.length_c   1.000
_cell.angle_alpha   90.00
_cell.angle_beta   90.00
_cell.angle_gamma   90.00
#
_symmetry.space_group_name_H-M   'P 1'
#
loop_
_entity.id
_entity.type
_entity.pdbx_description
1 polymer ?
#
loop_
_entity_poly.entity_id
_entity_poly.type
_entity_poly.pdbx_seq_one_letter_code
_entity_poly.pdbx_strand_id
1 'polypeptide(L)'
;MKKGKEAMLTDYMDGFKEEKINYNAYEPSFRRWLISMIDSEKISLQDARDRFHLSPTEYKKIIKRWQERYSDDLHLSLQSMGSKERADNKALEKRIKELEKQLELAQMKNVALNTLIDIAENDYKLEIRKKSGPKQ
;
A
#
# COMPACT_ATOMS: atom_id res chain seq x y z
N MET A 1 -24.30 16.32 -62.27
CA MET A 1 -24.88 15.41 -61.26
C MET A 1 -24.58 15.97 -59.88
N LYS A 2 -25.56 16.56 -59.19
CA LYS A 2 -25.37 17.07 -57.81
C LYS A 2 -25.68 15.91 -56.85
N LYS A 3 -24.67 15.39 -56.15
CA LYS A 3 -24.87 14.39 -55.08
C LYS A 3 -25.65 15.08 -53.96
N GLY A 4 -26.86 14.61 -53.68
CA GLY A 4 -27.65 15.06 -52.53
C GLY A 4 -26.88 14.75 -51.25
N LYS A 5 -26.84 15.71 -50.33
CA LYS A 5 -26.29 15.48 -48.98
C LYS A 5 -27.17 14.44 -48.29
N GLU A 6 -26.60 13.30 -47.93
CA GLU A 6 -27.26 12.33 -47.04
C GLU A 6 -27.45 13.01 -45.69
N ALA A 7 -28.71 13.24 -45.30
CA ALA A 7 -29.02 13.73 -43.97
C ALA A 7 -28.70 12.61 -42.97
N MET A 8 -27.78 12.88 -42.05
CA MET A 8 -27.40 11.91 -41.03
C MET A 8 -28.47 11.92 -39.94
N LEU A 9 -28.73 10.76 -39.31
CA LEU A 9 -29.72 10.63 -38.24
C LEU A 9 -29.49 11.63 -37.07
N THR A 10 -28.25 12.10 -36.94
CA THR A 10 -27.80 13.12 -35.99
C THR A 10 -28.34 14.52 -36.25
N ASP A 11 -28.73 14.83 -37.50
CA ASP A 11 -29.16 16.18 -37.90
C ASP A 11 -30.56 16.54 -37.37
N TYR A 12 -31.31 15.56 -36.84
CA TYR A 12 -32.66 15.73 -36.30
C TYR A 12 -32.76 15.52 -34.77
N MET A 13 -31.64 15.39 -34.06
CA MET A 13 -31.62 15.18 -32.61
C MET A 13 -31.53 16.49 -31.81
N ASP A 14 -32.32 17.51 -32.19
CA ASP A 14 -32.30 18.88 -31.61
C ASP A 14 -32.96 19.00 -30.21
N GLY A 15 -33.15 17.87 -29.52
CA GLY A 15 -33.87 17.79 -28.23
C GLY A 15 -33.11 17.09 -27.09
N PHE A 16 -32.03 16.37 -27.39
CA PHE A 16 -31.21 15.73 -26.36
C PHE A 16 -30.16 16.73 -25.89
N LYS A 17 -30.51 17.50 -24.86
CA LYS A 17 -29.51 18.22 -24.08
C LYS A 17 -28.70 17.16 -23.33
N GLU A 18 -27.53 16.80 -23.84
CA GLU A 18 -26.56 16.04 -23.06
C GLU A 18 -26.26 16.86 -21.80
N GLU A 19 -26.76 16.42 -20.65
CA GLU A 19 -26.43 17.04 -19.38
C GLU A 19 -24.92 16.89 -19.18
N LYS A 20 -24.20 18.01 -19.33
CA LYS A 20 -22.75 18.02 -19.14
C LYS A 20 -22.46 17.72 -17.68
N ILE A 21 -22.04 16.50 -17.40
CA ILE A 21 -21.63 16.07 -16.06
C ILE A 21 -20.49 16.99 -15.61
N ASN A 22 -20.70 17.72 -14.53
CA ASN A 22 -19.67 18.57 -13.98
C ASN A 22 -18.67 17.72 -13.19
N TYR A 23 -17.58 17.29 -13.83
CA TYR A 23 -16.49 16.56 -13.18
C TYR A 23 -15.80 17.36 -12.06
N ASN A 24 -15.98 18.69 -12.07
CA ASN A 24 -15.84 19.68 -10.99
C ASN A 24 -16.49 19.32 -9.65
N ALA A 25 -17.59 18.59 -9.67
CA ALA A 25 -18.42 18.31 -8.50
C ALA A 25 -17.92 17.14 -7.66
N TYR A 26 -17.11 16.23 -8.24
CA TYR A 26 -16.58 15.10 -7.50
C TYR A 26 -15.68 15.56 -6.35
N GLU A 27 -15.80 14.94 -5.18
CA GLU A 27 -14.96 15.29 -4.05
C GLU A 27 -13.47 15.11 -4.41
N PRO A 28 -12.56 16.03 -4.02
CA PRO A 28 -11.14 15.90 -4.31
C PRO A 28 -10.53 14.60 -3.79
N SER A 29 -10.98 14.11 -2.63
CA SER A 29 -10.59 12.84 -2.03
C SER A 29 -10.94 11.65 -2.92
N PHE A 30 -12.14 11.64 -3.49
CA PHE A 30 -12.60 10.62 -4.42
C PHE A 30 -11.74 10.58 -5.70
N ARG A 31 -11.42 11.74 -6.28
CA ARG A 31 -10.57 11.80 -7.48
C ARG A 31 -9.18 11.25 -7.21
N ARG A 32 -8.59 11.65 -6.07
CA ARG A 32 -7.29 11.17 -5.60
C ARG A 32 -7.29 9.65 -5.40
N TRP A 33 -8.33 9.12 -4.76
CA TRP A 33 -8.50 7.68 -4.56
C TRP A 33 -8.65 6.91 -5.89
N LEU A 34 -9.42 7.43 -6.83
CA LEU A 34 -9.62 6.79 -8.13
C LEU A 34 -8.30 6.68 -8.91
N ILE A 35 -7.51 7.75 -8.94
CA ILE A 35 -6.20 7.78 -9.60
C ILE A 35 -5.26 6.77 -8.95
N SER A 36 -5.21 6.73 -7.61
CA SER A 36 -4.41 5.76 -6.87
C SER A 36 -4.79 4.30 -7.21
N MET A 37 -6.08 4.01 -7.43
CA MET A 37 -6.51 2.68 -7.86
C MET A 37 -6.14 2.35 -9.31
N ILE A 38 -6.09 3.35 -10.19
CA ILE A 38 -5.67 3.19 -11.59
C ILE A 38 -4.15 2.98 -11.65
N ASP A 39 -3.37 3.80 -10.93
CA ASP A 39 -1.91 3.73 -10.91
C ASP A 39 -1.41 2.44 -10.22
N SER A 40 -2.19 1.88 -9.29
CA SER A 40 -1.91 0.58 -8.66
C SER A 40 -2.38 -0.63 -9.47
N GLU A 41 -2.82 -0.43 -10.71
CA GLU A 41 -3.33 -1.47 -11.64
C GLU A 41 -4.50 -2.31 -11.08
N LYS A 42 -5.16 -1.85 -10.01
CA LYS A 42 -6.31 -2.56 -9.40
C LYS A 42 -7.58 -2.42 -10.23
N ILE A 43 -7.71 -1.30 -10.95
CA ILE A 43 -8.86 -1.00 -11.80
C ILE A 43 -8.35 -0.49 -13.15
N SER A 44 -8.87 -1.05 -14.25
CA SER A 44 -8.55 -0.56 -15.60
C SER A 44 -9.29 0.74 -15.90
N LEU A 45 -8.78 1.59 -16.80
CA LEU A 45 -9.47 2.83 -17.16
C LEU A 45 -10.89 2.60 -17.71
N GLN A 46 -11.13 1.43 -18.33
CA GLN A 46 -12.45 1.03 -18.82
C GLN A 46 -13.37 0.64 -17.66
N ASP A 47 -12.87 -0.15 -16.71
CA ASP A 47 -13.63 -0.55 -15.51
C ASP A 47 -13.97 0.68 -14.64
N ALA A 48 -13.05 1.64 -14.53
CA ALA A 48 -13.33 2.92 -13.87
C ALA A 48 -14.41 3.73 -14.61
N ARG A 49 -14.39 3.74 -15.95
CA ARG A 49 -15.41 4.42 -16.75
C ARG A 49 -16.80 3.81 -16.50
N ASP A 50 -16.90 2.49 -16.53
CA ASP A 50 -18.18 1.79 -16.42
C ASP A 50 -18.74 1.88 -15.00
N ARG A 51 -17.88 1.74 -13.97
CA ARG A 51 -18.29 1.82 -12.56
C ARG A 51 -18.70 3.22 -12.10
N PHE A 52 -18.03 4.26 -12.61
CA PHE A 52 -18.26 5.64 -12.18
C PHE A 52 -18.99 6.48 -13.23
N HIS A 53 -19.55 5.83 -14.26
CA HIS A 53 -20.30 6.46 -15.34
C HIS A 53 -19.58 7.69 -15.93
N LEU A 54 -18.27 7.56 -16.16
CA LEU A 54 -17.49 8.62 -16.79
C LEU A 54 -17.87 8.74 -18.27
N SER A 55 -17.69 9.93 -18.85
CA SER A 55 -18.02 10.15 -20.26
C SER A 55 -17.28 9.15 -21.16
N PRO A 56 -17.99 8.42 -22.04
CA PRO A 56 -17.40 7.46 -22.96
C PRO A 56 -16.25 8.02 -23.80
N THR A 57 -16.35 9.30 -24.14
CA THR A 57 -15.47 10.00 -25.07
C THR A 57 -14.35 10.73 -24.35
N GLU A 58 -14.62 11.23 -23.14
CA GLU A 58 -13.72 12.13 -22.43
C GLU A 58 -13.03 11.53 -21.19
N TYR A 59 -13.42 10.32 -20.75
CA TYR A 59 -12.89 9.70 -19.53
C TYR A 59 -11.35 9.66 -19.50
N LYS A 60 -10.68 9.37 -20.61
CA LYS A 60 -9.21 9.36 -20.69
C LYS A 60 -8.59 10.74 -20.43
N LYS A 61 -9.20 11.80 -20.99
CA LYS A 61 -8.72 13.18 -20.80
C LYS A 61 -8.92 13.65 -19.36
N ILE A 62 -10.04 13.26 -18.76
CA ILE A 62 -10.38 13.57 -17.36
C ILE A 62 -9.38 12.88 -16.42
N ILE A 63 -9.18 11.57 -16.60
CA ILE A 63 -8.23 10.80 -15.79
C ILE A 63 -6.81 11.35 -15.94
N LYS A 64 -6.37 11.68 -17.16
CA LYS A 64 -5.05 12.31 -17.39
C LYS A 64 -4.90 13.65 -16.65
N ARG A 65 -5.91 14.53 -16.73
CA ARG A 65 -5.91 15.82 -16.02
C ARG A 65 -5.90 15.63 -14.50
N TRP A 66 -6.60 14.62 -14.02
CA TRP A 66 -6.62 14.26 -12.61
C TRP A 66 -5.26 13.70 -12.18
N GLN A 67 -4.67 12.78 -12.96
CA GLN A 67 -3.30 12.27 -12.76
C GLN A 67 -2.30 13.42 -12.66
N GLU A 68 -2.27 14.34 -13.63
CA GLU A 68 -1.38 15.51 -13.59
C GLU A 68 -1.57 16.39 -12.35
N ARG A 69 -2.80 16.48 -11.82
CA ARG A 69 -3.12 17.32 -10.65
C ARG A 69 -2.79 16.66 -9.32
N TYR A 70 -2.85 15.34 -9.24
CA TYR A 70 -2.79 14.60 -7.97
C TYR A 70 -1.63 13.59 -7.92
N SER A 71 -0.85 13.43 -9.00
CA SER A 71 0.34 12.56 -9.08
C SER A 71 1.45 13.00 -8.13
N ASP A 72 1.65 14.31 -7.97
CA ASP A 72 2.79 14.85 -7.20
C ASP A 72 2.55 14.90 -5.69
N ASP A 73 1.29 14.79 -5.25
CA ASP A 73 0.90 14.98 -3.86
C ASP A 73 0.78 13.62 -3.15
N LEU A 74 1.91 12.91 -3.14
CA LEU A 74 2.28 11.75 -2.32
C LEU A 74 1.09 11.09 -1.60
N HIS A 75 0.23 10.40 -2.35
CA HIS A 75 -0.85 9.66 -1.74
C HIS A 75 -0.27 8.40 -1.09
N LEU A 76 0.04 8.51 0.20
CA LEU A 76 -0.02 7.40 1.15
C LEU A 76 -1.48 6.88 1.18
N SER A 77 -1.96 6.34 0.06
CA SER A 77 -3.15 5.51 0.09
C SER A 77 -2.75 4.32 0.94
N LEU A 78 -3.50 4.07 2.01
CA LEU A 78 -3.50 2.79 2.71
C LEU A 78 -3.84 1.73 1.65
N GLN A 79 -2.82 1.23 0.95
CA GLN A 79 -2.99 0.13 0.02
C GLN A 79 -3.56 -1.00 0.87
N SER A 80 -4.84 -1.32 0.67
CA SER A 80 -5.42 -2.49 1.30
C SER A 80 -4.55 -3.67 0.88
N MET A 81 -3.77 -4.20 1.82
CA MET A 81 -2.81 -5.26 1.56
C MET A 81 -3.50 -6.38 0.80
N GLY A 82 -2.88 -6.83 -0.29
CA GLY A 82 -3.34 -7.98 -1.06
C GLY A 82 -3.46 -9.21 -0.17
N SER A 83 -4.32 -10.16 -0.56
CA SER A 83 -4.51 -11.40 0.21
C SER A 83 -3.20 -12.17 0.42
N LYS A 84 -2.30 -12.14 -0.56
CA LYS A 84 -0.94 -12.71 -0.47
C LYS A 84 -0.08 -11.95 0.54
N GLU A 85 0.00 -10.63 0.45
CA GLU A 85 0.75 -9.78 1.39
C GLU A 85 0.25 -9.95 2.85
N ARG A 86 -1.05 -10.12 3.05
CA ARG A 86 -1.61 -10.43 4.38
C ARG A 86 -1.20 -11.81 4.90
N ALA A 87 -1.11 -12.81 4.02
CA ALA A 87 -0.66 -14.15 4.39
C ALA A 87 0.83 -14.15 4.74
N ASP A 88 1.64 -13.43 3.95
CA ASP A 88 3.07 -13.30 4.16
C ASP A 88 3.37 -12.54 5.46
N ASN A 89 2.64 -11.46 5.76
CA ASN A 89 2.77 -10.76 7.05
C ASN A 89 2.44 -11.66 8.24
N LYS A 90 1.40 -12.49 8.16
CA LYS A 90 1.08 -13.46 9.24
C LYS A 90 2.18 -14.51 9.42
N ALA A 91 2.82 -14.94 8.33
CA ALA A 91 3.96 -15.85 8.41
C ALA A 91 5.18 -15.17 9.03
N LEU A 92 5.44 -13.90 8.68
CA LEU A 92 6.51 -13.09 9.26
C LEU A 92 6.29 -12.83 10.75
N GLU A 93 5.08 -12.46 11.17
CA GLU A 93 4.71 -12.26 12.58
C GLU A 93 4.95 -13.53 13.41
N LYS A 94 4.57 -14.70 12.90
CA LYS A 94 4.85 -15.98 13.55
C LYS A 94 6.35 -16.22 13.70
N ARG A 95 7.13 -15.88 12.67
CA ARG A 95 8.59 -16.05 12.69
C ARG A 95 9.23 -15.10 13.70
N ILE A 96 8.78 -13.85 13.78
CA ILE A 96 9.24 -12.86 14.76
C ILE A 96 8.98 -13.38 16.18
N LYS A 97 7.75 -13.82 16.47
CA LYS A 97 7.40 -14.35 17.79
C LYS A 97 8.23 -15.57 18.21
N GLU A 98 8.52 -16.45 17.26
CA GLU A 98 9.40 -17.61 17.52
C GLU A 98 10.83 -17.17 17.81
N LEU A 99 11.37 -16.21 17.05
CA LEU A 99 12.70 -15.67 17.26
C LEU A 99 12.82 -14.92 18.58
N GLU A 100 11.82 -14.13 18.96
CA GLU A 100 11.76 -13.44 20.25
C GLU A 100 11.80 -14.43 21.42
N LYS A 101 11.04 -15.52 21.34
CA LYS A 101 11.05 -16.58 22.36
C LYS A 101 12.41 -17.27 22.47
N GLN A 102 13.07 -17.54 21.34
CA GLN A 102 14.41 -18.13 21.34
C GLN A 102 15.44 -17.18 21.96
N LEU A 103 15.31 -15.89 21.68
CA LEU A 103 16.17 -14.84 22.25
C LEU A 103 15.98 -14.71 23.76
N GLU A 104 14.73 -14.68 24.23
CA GLU A 104 14.41 -14.64 25.67
C GLU A 104 14.99 -15.85 26.40
N LEU A 105 14.82 -17.06 25.84
CA LEU A 105 15.36 -18.29 26.41
C LEU A 105 16.90 -18.27 26.47
N ALA A 106 17.55 -17.78 25.42
CA ALA A 106 19.00 -17.62 25.40
C ALA A 106 19.49 -16.58 26.41
N GLN A 107 18.78 -15.46 26.59
CA GLN A 107 19.09 -14.46 27.60
C GLN A 107 18.92 -15.02 29.01
N MET A 108 17.82 -15.71 29.29
CA MET A 108 17.57 -16.36 30.58
C MET A 108 18.65 -17.37 30.92
N LYS A 109 19.08 -18.21 29.95
CA LYS A 109 20.21 -19.13 30.13
C LYS A 109 21.51 -18.40 30.45
N ASN A 110 21.81 -17.31 29.75
CA ASN A 110 23.01 -16.51 30.02
C ASN A 110 22.98 -15.91 31.43
N VAL A 111 21.84 -15.36 31.86
CA VAL A 111 21.69 -14.82 33.21
C VAL A 111 21.88 -15.92 34.24
N ALA A 112 21.18 -17.05 34.09
CA ALA A 112 21.32 -18.19 34.99
C ALA A 112 22.76 -18.70 35.09
N LEU A 113 23.46 -18.84 33.95
CA LEU A 113 24.86 -19.24 33.92
C LEU A 113 25.76 -18.25 34.65
N ASN A 114 25.60 -16.95 34.42
CA ASN A 114 26.37 -15.93 35.13
C ASN A 114 26.08 -15.96 36.64
N THR A 115 24.81 -16.08 37.05
CA THR A 115 24.47 -16.16 38.48
C THR A 115 25.04 -17.41 39.15
N LEU A 116 25.09 -18.54 38.46
CA LEU A 116 25.72 -19.76 38.97
C LEU A 116 27.24 -19.58 39.12
N ILE A 117 27.88 -18.90 38.17
CA ILE A 117 29.30 -18.54 38.26
C ILE A 117 29.53 -17.64 39.48
N ASP A 118 28.69 -16.62 39.68
CA ASP A 118 28.82 -15.71 40.81
C ASP A 118 28.67 -16.44 42.15
N ILE A 119 27.72 -17.39 42.27
CA ILE A 119 27.57 -18.24 43.48
C ILE A 119 28.81 -19.12 43.69
N ALA A 120 29.33 -19.75 42.63
CA ALA A 120 30.51 -20.60 42.71
C ALA A 120 31.79 -19.83 43.10
N GLU A 121 31.95 -18.61 42.61
CA GLU A 121 33.07 -17.74 42.94
C GLU A 121 32.97 -17.20 44.37
N ASN A 122 31.78 -16.75 44.79
CA ASN A 122 31.58 -16.14 46.11
C ASN A 122 31.54 -17.15 47.26
N ASP A 123 30.72 -18.21 47.13
CA ASP A 123 30.45 -19.13 48.25
C ASP A 123 31.47 -20.28 48.29
N TYR A 124 31.95 -20.73 47.13
CA TYR A 124 32.84 -21.88 47.00
C TYR A 124 34.30 -21.51 46.64
N LYS A 125 34.60 -20.22 46.39
CA LYS A 125 35.93 -19.71 46.03
C LYS A 125 36.55 -20.41 44.81
N LEU A 126 35.73 -20.91 43.90
CA LEU A 126 36.18 -21.52 42.65
C LEU A 126 36.43 -20.42 41.62
N GLU A 127 37.66 -20.19 41.19
CA GLU A 127 37.97 -19.21 40.14
C GLU A 127 37.58 -19.76 38.75
N ILE A 128 36.39 -19.41 38.24
CA ILE A 128 35.87 -19.91 36.96
C ILE A 128 36.08 -18.87 35.85
N ARG A 129 35.85 -17.58 36.11
CA ARG A 129 36.04 -16.53 35.11
C ARG A 129 37.53 -16.23 34.93
N LYS A 130 37.97 -16.09 33.67
CA LYS A 130 39.34 -15.69 33.36
C LYS A 130 39.61 -14.27 33.91
N LYS A 131 40.68 -14.10 34.68
CA LYS A 131 41.12 -12.77 35.11
C LYS A 131 41.45 -11.93 33.87
N SER A 132 40.91 -10.71 33.81
CA SER A 132 41.26 -9.73 32.76
C SER A 132 42.77 -9.66 32.65
N GLY A 133 43.29 -9.78 31.43
CA GLY A 133 44.73 -9.72 31.18
C GLY A 133 45.34 -8.37 31.62
N PRO A 134 46.68 -8.26 31.65
CA PRO A 134 47.35 -7.02 32.03
C PRO A 134 46.84 -5.87 31.14
N LYS A 135 46.44 -4.76 31.76
CA LYS A 135 46.22 -3.49 31.03
C LYS A 135 47.56 -3.14 30.36
N GLN A 136 47.60 -3.18 29.02
CA GLN A 136 48.73 -2.68 28.24
C GLN A 136 48.68 -1.16 28.17
#